data_AF-A0A8S3ZSM5-F1
#
_entry.id   AF-A0A8S3ZSM5-F1
#
_cell.length_a   1.000
_cell.length_b   1.000
_cell.length_c   1.000
_cell.angle_alpha   90.00
_cell.angle_beta   90.00
_cell.angle_gamma   90.00
#
_symmetry.space_group_name_H-M   'P 1'
#
loop_
_entity.id
_entity.type
_entity.pdbx_description
1 polymer ?
#
loop_
_entity_poly.entity_id
_entity_poly.type
_entity_poly.pdbx_seq_one_letter_code
_entity_poly.pdbx_strand_id
1 'polypeptide(L)'
;MFENDRHFSHLSSLERELGFRTEMGLYYSYFKTMITSESAISGLHSLIRDNITEYPSTINTLKRFNLYPEVVVGYAYRIYQGVSDLLGHQTKTCWTVNRGQGLSPVQSCEGLGEPAYFYVEAVFLLNGLMMGLFFLFGTYLSGSLFGGLLTVICFLFNHGECTRVMWTPPLRESFGYPMFVLQMFILTYIVRSRQSSYIYSCLLACAQILFMLSWQFAQFALFTQTLAVLGTYLLQFISSSTFRVVLMGQTVGLIGSYVLLFGNEMLLTSFFACSLIAAW
;
A
#
# COMPACT_ATOMS: atom_id res chain seq x y z
N MET A 1 -21.51 -2.18 16.51
CA MET A 1 -20.77 -1.48 15.44
C MET A 1 -19.48 -2.23 15.10
N PHE A 2 -18.61 -2.49 16.08
CA PHE A 2 -17.35 -3.23 15.88
C PHE A 2 -17.49 -4.66 15.29
N GLU A 3 -18.53 -5.41 15.68
CA GLU A 3 -18.79 -6.76 15.15
C GLU A 3 -19.26 -6.75 13.68
N ASN A 4 -20.10 -5.79 13.28
CA ASN A 4 -20.62 -5.72 11.91
C ASN A 4 -19.56 -5.31 10.87
N ASP A 5 -18.48 -4.63 11.29
CA ASP A 5 -17.47 -4.11 10.37
C ASP A 5 -16.21 -4.99 10.26
N ARG A 6 -15.97 -5.92 11.22
CA ARG A 6 -14.75 -6.75 11.23
C ARG A 6 -14.92 -8.24 11.52
N HIS A 7 -16.03 -8.67 12.12
CA HIS A 7 -16.31 -10.09 12.33
C HIS A 7 -17.45 -10.50 11.41
N PHE A 8 -17.07 -11.06 10.25
CA PHE A 8 -18.03 -11.46 9.24
C PHE A 8 -18.75 -12.78 9.54
N SER A 9 -18.73 -13.21 10.80
CA SER A 9 -19.21 -14.53 11.23
C SER A 9 -20.68 -14.76 10.91
N HIS A 10 -21.50 -13.72 10.93
CA HIS A 10 -22.95 -13.79 10.66
C HIS A 10 -23.34 -13.42 9.22
N LEU A 11 -22.40 -12.97 8.39
CA LEU A 11 -22.67 -12.47 7.04
C LEU A 11 -22.33 -13.51 5.97
N SER A 12 -23.19 -13.64 4.96
CA SER A 12 -22.87 -14.37 3.72
C SER A 12 -21.64 -13.77 3.05
N SER A 13 -20.94 -14.56 2.23
CA SER A 13 -19.86 -14.03 1.38
C SER A 13 -20.30 -12.79 0.60
N LEU A 14 -21.49 -12.80 -0.01
CA LEU A 14 -22.05 -11.67 -0.73
C LEU A 14 -22.25 -10.42 0.15
N GLU A 15 -22.80 -10.58 1.36
CA GLU A 15 -23.04 -9.45 2.27
C GLU A 15 -21.73 -8.82 2.74
N ARG A 16 -20.66 -9.61 2.88
CA ARG A 16 -19.32 -9.09 3.20
C ARG A 16 -18.77 -8.25 2.07
N GLU A 17 -18.95 -8.72 0.84
CA GLU A 17 -18.55 -7.96 -0.35
C GLU A 17 -19.32 -6.65 -0.45
N LEU A 18 -20.63 -6.65 -0.12
CA LEU A 18 -21.44 -5.43 -0.03
C LEU A 18 -21.04 -4.52 1.15
N GLY A 19 -20.31 -5.03 2.14
CA GLY A 19 -19.67 -4.26 3.19
C GLY A 19 -18.54 -3.36 2.67
N PHE A 20 -17.86 -3.77 1.59
CA PHE A 20 -16.89 -2.92 0.90
C PHE A 20 -17.60 -1.85 0.08
N ARG A 21 -17.78 -0.67 0.67
CA ARG A 21 -18.45 0.46 0.01
C ARG A 21 -17.46 1.26 -0.85
N THR A 22 -18.01 1.90 -1.89
CA THR A 22 -17.32 2.88 -2.74
C THR A 22 -15.97 2.36 -3.28
N GLU A 23 -14.85 3.02 -2.94
CA GLU A 23 -13.52 2.71 -3.43
C GLU A 23 -13.03 1.33 -2.94
N MET A 24 -13.41 0.92 -1.73
CA MET A 24 -13.02 -0.38 -1.17
C MET A 24 -13.58 -1.52 -2.03
N GLY A 25 -14.85 -1.39 -2.43
CA GLY A 25 -15.52 -2.38 -3.29
C GLY A 25 -14.89 -2.41 -4.68
N LEU A 26 -14.51 -1.26 -5.21
CA LEU A 26 -13.79 -1.15 -6.49
C LEU A 26 -12.45 -1.89 -6.43
N TYR A 27 -11.59 -1.60 -5.45
CA TYR A 27 -10.28 -2.27 -5.33
C TYR A 27 -10.42 -3.77 -5.07
N TYR A 28 -11.35 -4.15 -4.20
CA TYR A 28 -11.62 -5.56 -3.94
C TYR A 28 -12.11 -6.30 -5.20
N SER A 29 -12.87 -5.65 -6.08
CA SER A 29 -13.32 -6.27 -7.34
C SER A 29 -12.15 -6.64 -8.26
N TYR A 30 -11.11 -5.80 -8.33
CA TYR A 30 -9.90 -6.10 -9.11
C TYR A 30 -9.07 -7.22 -8.48
N PHE A 31 -8.93 -7.23 -7.16
CA PHE A 31 -8.37 -8.37 -6.44
C PHE A 31 -9.16 -9.65 -6.73
N LYS A 32 -10.49 -9.59 -6.74
CA LYS A 32 -11.37 -10.72 -7.07
C LYS A 32 -11.10 -11.24 -8.49
N THR A 33 -11.02 -10.35 -9.49
CA THR A 33 -10.65 -10.71 -10.87
C THR A 33 -9.29 -11.42 -10.94
N MET A 34 -8.33 -10.97 -10.14
CA MET A 34 -7.01 -11.61 -10.06
C MET A 34 -7.05 -13.02 -9.49
N ILE A 35 -7.99 -13.37 -8.61
CA ILE A 35 -8.06 -14.70 -7.99
C ILE A 35 -9.06 -15.64 -8.69
N THR A 36 -10.09 -15.12 -9.37
CA THR A 36 -11.12 -15.93 -10.05
C THR A 36 -10.75 -16.32 -11.48
N SER A 37 -9.80 -15.61 -12.10
CA SER A 37 -9.29 -15.93 -13.43
C SER A 37 -8.64 -17.32 -13.49
N GLU A 38 -8.57 -17.93 -14.67
CA GLU A 38 -7.95 -19.26 -14.83
C GLU A 38 -6.45 -19.26 -14.47
N SER A 39 -5.76 -18.15 -14.76
CA SER A 39 -4.33 -17.98 -14.47
C SER A 39 -4.04 -16.56 -13.96
N ALA A 40 -2.94 -16.39 -13.23
CA ALA A 40 -2.51 -15.06 -12.79
C ALA A 40 -2.23 -14.12 -13.96
N ILE A 41 -1.73 -14.65 -15.09
CA ILE A 41 -1.43 -13.88 -16.30
C ILE A 41 -2.72 -13.43 -16.99
N SER A 42 -3.74 -14.31 -17.08
CA SER A 42 -5.03 -13.92 -17.66
C SER A 42 -5.74 -12.88 -16.80
N GLY A 43 -5.69 -13.02 -15.47
CA GLY A 43 -6.17 -11.99 -14.54
C GLY A 43 -5.46 -10.65 -14.74
N LEU A 44 -4.12 -10.66 -14.83
CA LEU A 44 -3.33 -9.45 -15.07
C LEU A 44 -3.67 -8.80 -16.42
N HIS A 45 -3.85 -9.60 -17.46
CA HIS A 45 -4.26 -9.11 -18.78
C HIS A 45 -5.65 -8.46 -18.75
N SER A 46 -6.60 -9.05 -18.00
CA SER A 46 -7.92 -8.44 -17.78
C SER A 46 -7.83 -7.10 -17.06
N LEU A 47 -6.91 -6.92 -16.11
CA LEU A 47 -6.68 -5.63 -15.45
C LEU A 47 -6.03 -4.59 -16.37
N ILE A 48 -5.06 -5.02 -17.20
CA ILE A 48 -4.35 -4.12 -18.13
C ILE A 48 -5.28 -3.65 -19.26
N ARG A 49 -6.22 -4.49 -19.69
CA ARG A 49 -7.17 -4.19 -20.75
C ARG A 49 -8.60 -4.32 -20.22
N ASP A 50 -8.95 -3.44 -19.30
CA ASP A 50 -10.29 -3.40 -18.71
C ASP A 50 -11.24 -2.62 -19.62
N ASN A 51 -12.38 -3.22 -19.97
CA ASN A 51 -13.43 -2.60 -20.77
C ASN A 51 -14.75 -2.43 -20.00
N ILE A 52 -14.76 -2.75 -18.70
CA ILE A 52 -15.97 -2.78 -17.88
C ILE A 52 -16.09 -1.50 -17.07
N THR A 53 -15.00 -1.01 -16.50
CA THR A 53 -15.03 0.09 -15.52
C THR A 53 -15.37 1.44 -16.17
N GLU A 54 -14.79 1.75 -17.33
CA GLU A 54 -15.02 3.01 -18.06
C GLU A 54 -15.58 2.74 -19.49
N TYR A 55 -16.59 1.89 -19.61
CA TYR A 55 -17.24 1.60 -20.90
C TYR A 55 -17.79 2.89 -21.56
N PRO A 56 -17.59 3.12 -22.87
CA PRO A 56 -17.11 2.20 -23.91
C PRO A 56 -15.59 2.14 -24.10
N SER A 57 -14.82 2.90 -23.31
CA SER A 57 -13.37 2.95 -23.44
C SER A 57 -12.70 1.75 -22.77
N THR A 58 -11.52 1.36 -23.29
CA THR A 58 -10.67 0.36 -22.62
C THR A 58 -9.53 1.07 -21.91
N ILE A 59 -9.39 0.83 -20.61
CA ILE A 59 -8.39 1.48 -19.77
C ILE A 59 -7.40 0.48 -19.18
N ASN A 60 -6.18 0.97 -18.93
CA ASN A 60 -5.21 0.24 -18.12
C ASN A 60 -5.39 0.65 -16.66
N THR A 61 -5.98 -0.26 -15.88
CA THR A 61 -6.32 0.01 -14.47
C THR A 61 -5.09 0.12 -13.58
N LEU A 62 -3.98 -0.56 -13.93
CA LEU A 62 -2.69 -0.39 -13.24
C LEU A 62 -2.12 1.01 -13.42
N LYS A 63 -2.26 1.59 -14.61
CA LYS A 63 -1.87 2.97 -14.90
C LYS A 63 -2.79 3.97 -14.20
N ARG A 64 -4.11 3.72 -14.24
CA ARG A 64 -5.14 4.68 -13.83
C ARG A 64 -5.33 4.75 -12.31
N PHE A 65 -5.34 3.61 -11.63
CA PHE A 65 -5.67 3.49 -10.19
C PHE A 65 -4.53 2.90 -9.36
N ASN A 66 -3.35 2.72 -9.97
CA ASN A 66 -2.14 2.21 -9.35
C ASN A 66 -2.28 0.77 -8.79
N LEU A 67 -3.09 -0.13 -9.36
CA LEU A 67 -3.50 -1.42 -8.73
C LEU A 67 -2.42 -2.51 -8.47
N TYR A 68 -1.15 -2.13 -8.37
CA TYR A 68 -0.04 -3.00 -7.98
C TYR A 68 -0.27 -3.76 -6.66
N PRO A 69 -0.73 -3.14 -5.55
CA PRO A 69 -1.04 -3.86 -4.33
C PRO A 69 -2.01 -5.02 -4.51
N GLU A 70 -3.09 -4.84 -5.29
CA GLU A 70 -4.11 -5.83 -5.53
C GLU A 70 -3.59 -6.98 -6.40
N VAL A 71 -2.72 -6.68 -7.37
CA VAL A 71 -2.00 -7.71 -8.14
C VAL A 71 -1.09 -8.55 -7.23
N VAL A 72 -0.31 -7.89 -6.36
CA VAL A 72 0.61 -8.57 -5.44
C VAL A 72 -0.15 -9.44 -4.44
N VAL A 73 -1.21 -8.90 -3.82
CA VAL A 73 -2.03 -9.65 -2.86
C VAL A 73 -2.82 -10.76 -3.55
N GLY A 74 -3.34 -10.54 -4.76
CA GLY A 74 -4.01 -11.55 -5.57
C GLY A 74 -3.08 -12.71 -5.94
N TYR A 75 -1.85 -12.41 -6.33
CA TYR A 75 -0.83 -13.42 -6.60
C TYR A 75 -0.44 -14.21 -5.33
N ALA A 76 -0.26 -13.50 -4.21
CA ALA A 76 0.03 -14.12 -2.92
C ALA A 76 -1.11 -15.06 -2.48
N TYR A 77 -2.37 -14.69 -2.70
CA TYR A 77 -3.53 -15.53 -2.40
C TYR A 77 -3.54 -16.83 -3.21
N ARG A 78 -3.25 -16.76 -4.52
CA ARG A 78 -3.14 -17.96 -5.37
C ARG A 78 -2.04 -18.90 -4.91
N ILE A 79 -0.88 -18.36 -4.53
CA ILE A 79 0.22 -19.16 -3.96
C ILE A 79 -0.24 -19.80 -2.65
N TYR A 80 -0.85 -19.02 -1.77
CA TYR A 80 -1.34 -19.51 -0.49
C TYR A 80 -2.34 -20.65 -0.65
N GLN A 81 -3.32 -20.52 -1.55
CA GLN A 81 -4.25 -21.59 -1.87
C GLN A 81 -3.53 -22.81 -2.46
N GLY A 82 -2.70 -22.63 -3.49
CA GLY A 82 -2.01 -23.74 -4.15
C GLY A 82 -1.10 -24.53 -3.20
N VAL A 83 -0.39 -23.84 -2.30
CA VAL A 83 0.45 -24.48 -1.27
C VAL A 83 -0.41 -25.19 -0.22
N SER A 84 -1.51 -24.58 0.20
CA SER A 84 -2.40 -25.18 1.22
C SER A 84 -3.13 -26.41 0.68
N ASP A 85 -3.57 -26.38 -0.58
CA ASP A 85 -4.19 -27.51 -1.26
C ASP A 85 -3.18 -28.67 -1.43
N LEU A 86 -1.92 -28.35 -1.76
CA LEU A 86 -0.85 -29.34 -1.84
C LEU A 86 -0.55 -30.01 -0.48
N LEU A 87 -0.60 -29.23 0.60
CA LEU A 87 -0.36 -29.71 1.96
C LEU A 87 -1.60 -30.35 2.61
N GLY A 88 -2.77 -30.31 1.95
CA GLY A 88 -4.04 -30.80 2.49
C GLY A 88 -4.50 -30.02 3.73
N HIS A 89 -4.05 -28.77 3.90
CA HIS A 89 -4.40 -27.95 5.06
C HIS A 89 -5.73 -27.24 4.84
N GLN A 90 -6.67 -27.35 5.78
CA GLN A 90 -7.94 -26.64 5.69
C GLN A 90 -7.73 -25.13 5.92
N THR A 91 -7.95 -24.33 4.87
CA THR A 91 -7.73 -22.87 4.88
C THR A 91 -8.93 -22.06 5.34
N LYS A 92 -10.13 -22.66 5.32
CA LYS A 92 -11.37 -22.02 5.75
C LYS A 92 -12.32 -23.01 6.41
N THR A 93 -13.03 -22.54 7.42
CA THR A 93 -14.10 -23.27 8.12
C THR A 93 -15.44 -22.61 7.81
N CYS A 94 -16.41 -23.39 7.34
CA CYS A 94 -17.71 -22.87 6.97
C CYS A 94 -18.79 -23.32 7.94
N TRP A 95 -19.61 -22.37 8.38
CA TRP A 95 -20.72 -22.56 9.30
C TRP A 95 -22.03 -22.16 8.63
N THR A 96 -23.13 -22.82 8.99
CA THR A 96 -24.47 -22.41 8.59
C THR A 96 -25.09 -21.58 9.70
N VAL A 97 -25.36 -20.30 9.42
CA VAL A 97 -25.90 -19.36 10.40
C VAL A 97 -27.39 -19.17 10.15
N ASN A 98 -28.19 -19.49 11.17
CA ASN A 98 -29.63 -19.21 11.18
C ASN A 98 -29.85 -17.74 11.57
N ARG A 99 -30.53 -16.96 10.71
CA ARG A 99 -30.70 -15.51 10.86
C ARG A 99 -31.97 -15.07 11.61
N GLY A 100 -32.70 -16.01 12.20
CA GLY A 100 -33.98 -15.75 12.88
C GLY A 100 -35.21 -16.15 12.07
N GLN A 101 -36.41 -15.83 12.58
CA GLN A 101 -37.67 -16.26 11.96
C GLN A 101 -37.93 -15.55 10.62
N GLY A 102 -38.18 -16.34 9.57
CA GLY A 102 -38.56 -15.84 8.24
C GLY A 102 -37.39 -15.56 7.27
N LEU A 103 -36.14 -15.75 7.69
CA LEU A 103 -34.96 -15.59 6.84
C LEU A 103 -34.31 -16.95 6.55
N SER A 104 -33.89 -17.18 5.30
CA SER A 104 -33.19 -18.40 4.92
C SER A 104 -31.83 -18.49 5.62
N PRO A 105 -31.41 -19.68 6.09
CA PRO A 105 -30.06 -19.88 6.61
C PRO A 105 -29.01 -19.56 5.54
N VAL A 106 -27.87 -19.06 5.98
CA VAL A 106 -26.78 -18.60 5.11
C VAL A 106 -25.49 -19.31 5.50
N GLN A 107 -24.69 -19.68 4.50
CA GLN A 107 -23.35 -20.20 4.73
C GLN A 107 -22.35 -19.05 4.91
N SER A 108 -21.62 -19.09 6.02
CA SER A 108 -20.60 -18.12 6.41
C SER A 108 -19.28 -18.87 6.60
N CYS A 109 -18.27 -18.55 5.78
CA CYS A 109 -16.94 -19.16 5.87
C CYS A 109 -15.94 -18.21 6.51
N GLU A 110 -15.07 -18.70 7.38
CA GLU A 110 -14.05 -17.90 8.06
C GLU A 110 -12.67 -18.50 7.82
N GLY A 111 -11.65 -17.64 7.83
CA GLY A 111 -10.24 -18.02 7.65
C GLY A 111 -9.58 -17.36 6.45
N LEU A 112 -8.27 -17.54 6.34
CA LEU A 112 -7.44 -16.97 5.28
C LEU A 112 -7.75 -17.56 3.89
N GLY A 113 -8.45 -18.70 3.82
CA GLY A 113 -8.97 -19.24 2.58
C GLY A 113 -10.14 -18.45 2.01
N GLU A 114 -10.78 -17.57 2.77
CA GLU A 114 -11.83 -16.68 2.27
C GLU A 114 -11.22 -15.37 1.72
N PRO A 115 -11.53 -14.97 0.48
CA PRO A 115 -10.86 -13.84 -0.17
C PRO A 115 -10.92 -12.51 0.59
N ALA A 116 -12.09 -12.17 1.14
CA ALA A 116 -12.29 -10.93 1.89
C ALA A 116 -11.41 -10.85 3.14
N TYR A 117 -11.32 -11.95 3.89
CA TYR A 117 -10.46 -12.04 5.07
C TYR A 117 -8.98 -11.95 4.67
N PHE A 118 -8.54 -12.72 3.67
CA PHE A 118 -7.15 -12.66 3.22
C PHE A 118 -6.72 -11.25 2.81
N TYR A 119 -7.58 -10.56 2.05
CA TYR A 119 -7.30 -9.22 1.56
C TYR A 119 -7.18 -8.19 2.71
N VAL A 120 -8.12 -8.21 3.66
CA VAL A 120 -8.11 -7.30 4.81
C VAL A 120 -6.94 -7.62 5.76
N GLU A 121 -6.67 -8.89 6.02
CA GLU A 121 -5.55 -9.32 6.87
C GLU A 121 -4.19 -8.95 6.26
N ALA A 122 -4.03 -9.02 4.93
CA ALA A 122 -2.82 -8.56 4.26
C ALA A 122 -2.55 -7.05 4.51
N VAL A 123 -3.61 -6.22 4.51
CA VAL A 123 -3.50 -4.80 4.83
C VAL A 123 -3.14 -4.59 6.30
N PHE A 124 -3.77 -5.32 7.21
CA PHE A 124 -3.48 -5.24 8.64
C PHE A 124 -2.06 -5.68 8.96
N LEU A 125 -1.57 -6.75 8.33
CA LEU A 125 -0.18 -7.19 8.44
C LEU A 125 0.78 -6.07 8.01
N LEU A 126 0.51 -5.44 6.86
CA LEU A 126 1.36 -4.35 6.36
C LEU A 126 1.38 -3.13 7.31
N ASN A 127 0.24 -2.79 7.90
CA ASN A 127 0.15 -1.72 8.90
C ASN A 127 0.77 -2.12 10.25
N GLY A 128 0.74 -3.40 10.61
CA GLY A 128 1.49 -3.94 11.75
C GLY A 128 3.01 -3.82 11.56
N LEU A 129 3.51 -4.12 10.35
CA LEU A 129 4.92 -3.92 9.99
C LEU A 129 5.32 -2.43 10.07
N MET A 130 4.42 -1.53 9.65
CA MET A 130 4.62 -0.09 9.81
C MET A 130 4.79 0.33 11.28
N MET A 131 4.12 -0.33 12.23
CA MET A 131 4.32 -0.02 13.66
C MET A 131 5.73 -0.38 14.13
N GLY A 132 6.24 -1.54 13.71
CA GLY A 132 7.63 -1.91 13.94
C GLY A 132 8.59 -0.90 13.32
N LEU A 133 8.27 -0.39 12.13
CA LEU A 133 9.07 0.62 11.45
C LEU A 133 9.04 1.98 12.16
N PHE A 134 7.91 2.43 12.68
CA PHE A 134 7.85 3.64 13.50
C PHE A 134 8.65 3.52 14.78
N PHE A 135 8.62 2.35 15.43
CA PHE A 135 9.47 2.10 16.59
C PHE A 135 10.95 2.25 16.22
N LEU A 136 11.40 1.59 15.15
CA LEU A 136 12.78 1.69 14.66
C LEU A 136 13.15 3.13 14.28
N PHE A 137 12.25 3.84 13.60
CA PHE A 137 12.46 5.22 13.19
C PHE A 137 12.58 6.15 14.40
N GLY A 138 11.66 6.06 15.37
CA GLY A 138 11.71 6.84 16.60
C GLY A 138 12.94 6.56 17.45
N THR A 139 13.35 5.28 17.55
CA THR A 139 14.59 4.89 18.23
C THR A 139 15.82 5.44 17.52
N TYR A 140 15.86 5.36 16.18
CA TYR A 140 16.97 5.90 15.41
C TYR A 140 17.10 7.43 15.56
N LEU A 141 15.98 8.16 15.54
CA LEU A 141 16.00 9.62 15.65
C LEU A 141 16.43 10.07 17.06
N SER A 142 15.84 9.47 18.10
CA SER A 142 16.12 9.81 19.50
C SER A 142 17.43 9.24 20.06
N GLY A 143 17.99 8.19 19.44
CA GLY A 143 19.12 7.44 19.99
C GLY A 143 18.78 6.59 21.22
N SER A 144 17.50 6.39 21.53
CA SER A 144 17.03 5.65 22.70
C SER A 144 15.83 4.75 22.40
N LEU A 145 15.71 3.63 23.10
CA LEU A 145 14.53 2.76 22.98
C LEU A 145 13.24 3.49 23.42
N PHE A 146 13.36 4.40 24.40
CA PHE A 146 12.24 5.19 24.89
C PHE A 146 11.62 6.09 23.82
N GLY A 147 12.41 6.69 22.93
CA GLY A 147 11.86 7.50 21.84
C GLY A 147 11.09 6.67 20.80
N GLY A 148 11.48 5.41 20.59
CA GLY A 148 10.72 4.46 19.77
C GLY A 148 9.38 4.11 20.42
N LEU A 149 9.39 3.78 21.72
CA LEU A 149 8.17 3.50 22.49
C LEU A 149 7.21 4.69 22.48
N LEU A 150 7.73 5.89 22.75
CA LEU A 150 6.92 7.12 22.75
C LEU A 150 6.27 7.35 21.38
N THR A 151 7.00 7.12 20.29
CA THR A 151 6.47 7.24 18.92
C THR A 151 5.28 6.31 18.69
N VAL A 152 5.40 5.04 19.09
CA VAL A 152 4.31 4.05 18.95
C VAL A 152 3.12 4.41 19.84
N ILE A 153 3.35 4.85 21.07
CA ILE A 153 2.28 5.28 21.99
C ILE A 153 1.53 6.48 21.41
N CYS A 154 2.24 7.49 20.91
CA CYS A 154 1.64 8.66 20.26
C CYS A 154 0.85 8.27 19.00
N PHE A 155 1.36 7.32 18.21
CA PHE A 155 0.63 6.80 17.06
C PHE A 155 -0.66 6.09 17.48
N LEU A 156 -0.59 5.18 18.47
CA LEU A 156 -1.78 4.45 18.95
C LEU A 156 -2.82 5.39 19.55
N PHE A 157 -2.39 6.43 20.27
CA PHE A 157 -3.28 7.45 20.82
C PHE A 157 -4.01 8.23 19.72
N ASN A 158 -3.33 8.51 18.61
CA ASN A 158 -3.89 9.25 17.47
C ASN A 158 -4.31 8.35 16.29
N HIS A 159 -4.47 7.04 16.52
CA HIS A 159 -4.59 6.06 15.44
C HIS A 159 -5.72 6.40 14.45
N GLY A 160 -6.86 6.88 14.93
CA GLY A 160 -8.01 7.26 14.09
C GLY A 160 -7.76 8.43 13.14
N GLU A 161 -6.85 9.34 13.52
CA GLU A 161 -6.45 10.49 12.69
C GLU A 161 -5.24 10.16 11.81
N CYS A 162 -4.32 9.32 12.29
CA CYS A 162 -3.12 8.94 11.54
C CYS A 162 -3.42 7.94 10.41
N THR A 163 -4.44 7.09 10.57
CA THR A 163 -4.79 6.10 9.57
C THR A 163 -6.27 5.74 9.59
N ARG A 164 -6.83 5.54 8.39
CA ARG A 164 -8.20 5.05 8.22
C ARG A 164 -8.29 3.53 8.15
N VAL A 165 -7.17 2.81 8.33
CA VAL A 165 -7.09 1.35 8.16
C VAL A 165 -8.12 0.58 9.02
N MET A 166 -8.47 1.11 10.18
CA MET A 166 -9.47 0.52 11.08
C MET A 166 -10.90 0.53 10.51
N TRP A 167 -11.24 1.53 9.71
CA TRP A 167 -12.60 1.76 9.20
C TRP A 167 -12.74 1.33 7.74
N THR A 168 -11.72 1.63 6.95
CA THR A 168 -11.69 1.39 5.51
C THR A 168 -10.34 0.78 5.15
N PRO A 169 -10.10 -0.50 5.50
CA PRO A 169 -8.79 -1.12 5.36
C PRO A 169 -8.24 -1.07 3.93
N PRO A 170 -8.96 -1.55 2.88
CA PRO A 170 -8.40 -1.70 1.54
C PRO A 170 -8.49 -0.40 0.73
N LEU A 171 -7.94 0.68 1.29
CA LEU A 171 -7.73 1.94 0.60
C LEU A 171 -6.27 2.08 0.18
N ARG A 172 -6.02 2.90 -0.85
CA ARG A 172 -4.67 3.15 -1.38
C ARG A 172 -3.74 3.74 -0.34
N GLU A 173 -4.27 4.62 0.52
CA GLU A 173 -3.54 5.24 1.63
C GLU A 173 -3.02 4.17 2.61
N SER A 174 -3.80 3.12 2.86
CA SER A 174 -3.42 2.02 3.76
C SER A 174 -2.25 1.19 3.23
N PHE A 175 -2.09 1.10 1.91
CA PHE A 175 -0.94 0.46 1.26
C PHE A 175 0.24 1.43 1.10
N GLY A 176 -0.03 2.68 0.77
CA GLY A 176 0.99 3.71 0.55
C GLY A 176 1.71 4.14 1.83
N TYR A 177 0.99 4.27 2.94
CA TYR A 177 1.53 4.85 4.17
C TYR A 177 2.72 4.06 4.76
N PRO A 178 2.69 2.71 4.85
CA PRO A 178 3.86 1.92 5.24
C PRO A 178 5.09 2.15 4.36
N MET A 179 4.89 2.22 3.04
CA MET A 179 5.98 2.47 2.07
C MET A 179 6.54 3.88 2.22
N PHE A 180 5.68 4.86 2.51
CA PHE A 180 6.10 6.23 2.78
C PHE A 180 6.97 6.34 4.03
N VAL A 181 6.56 5.68 5.13
CA VAL A 181 7.33 5.67 6.37
C VAL A 181 8.71 5.03 6.16
N LEU A 182 8.80 3.96 5.37
CA LEU A 182 10.07 3.34 4.98
C LEU A 182 10.95 4.30 4.18
N GLN A 183 10.36 4.97 3.20
CA GLN A 183 11.07 5.93 2.38
C GLN A 183 11.57 7.13 3.20
N MET A 184 10.78 7.65 4.14
CA MET A 184 11.16 8.70 5.09
C MET A 184 12.27 8.25 6.04
N PHE A 185 12.22 7.01 6.53
CA PHE A 185 13.25 6.44 7.39
C PHE A 185 14.59 6.34 6.64
N ILE A 186 14.59 5.83 5.42
CA ILE A 186 15.78 5.74 4.56
C ILE A 186 16.34 7.14 4.28
N LEU A 187 15.50 8.12 3.92
CA LEU A 187 15.94 9.49 3.70
C LEU A 187 16.61 10.07 4.95
N THR A 188 15.98 9.90 6.11
CA THR A 188 16.52 10.41 7.38
C THR A 188 17.85 9.75 7.71
N TYR A 189 18.01 8.46 7.41
CA TYR A 189 19.26 7.75 7.55
C TYR A 189 20.37 8.36 6.67
N ILE A 190 20.07 8.65 5.39
CA ILE A 190 21.02 9.26 4.44
C ILE A 190 21.45 10.66 4.91
N VAL A 191 20.49 11.49 5.29
CA VAL A 191 20.74 12.86 5.76
C VAL A 191 21.60 12.86 7.03
N ARG A 192 21.33 11.95 7.98
CA ARG A 192 22.06 11.88 9.25
C ARG A 192 23.44 11.24 9.12
N SER A 193 23.58 10.18 8.33
CA SER A 193 24.85 9.46 8.16
C SER A 193 25.88 10.24 7.35
N ARG A 194 25.43 11.23 6.55
CA ARG A 194 26.26 12.03 5.63
C ARG A 194 27.06 11.18 4.63
N GLN A 195 26.69 9.91 4.44
CA GLN A 195 27.35 9.03 3.49
C GLN A 195 26.78 9.24 2.08
N SER A 196 27.64 9.61 1.15
CA SER A 196 27.27 9.87 -0.25
C SER A 196 27.57 8.66 -1.13
N SER A 197 26.80 7.58 -0.96
CA SER A 197 26.90 6.38 -1.81
C SER A 197 25.67 6.24 -2.72
N TYR A 198 25.90 5.83 -3.97
CA TYR A 198 24.85 5.53 -4.94
C TYR A 198 23.94 4.37 -4.51
N ILE A 199 24.43 3.49 -3.63
CA ILE A 199 23.62 2.41 -3.04
C ILE A 199 22.43 3.01 -2.29
N TYR A 200 22.65 4.11 -1.56
CA TYR A 200 21.57 4.79 -0.85
C TYR A 200 20.58 5.47 -1.78
N SER A 201 21.04 6.03 -2.91
CA SER A 201 20.13 6.52 -3.96
C SER A 201 19.26 5.40 -4.52
N CYS A 202 19.84 4.21 -4.75
CA CYS A 202 19.09 3.04 -5.24
C CYS A 202 18.06 2.57 -4.20
N LEU A 203 18.45 2.48 -2.92
CA LEU A 203 17.56 2.10 -1.83
C LEU A 203 16.37 3.07 -1.70
N LEU A 204 16.67 4.38 -1.76
CA LEU A 204 15.66 5.44 -1.74
C LEU A 204 14.73 5.34 -2.95
N ALA A 205 15.28 5.11 -4.15
CA ALA A 205 14.51 4.93 -5.37
C ALA A 205 13.57 3.72 -5.29
N CYS A 206 14.05 2.57 -4.79
CA CYS A 206 13.24 1.37 -4.61
C CYS A 206 12.05 1.62 -3.66
N ALA A 207 12.30 2.22 -2.50
CA ALA A 207 11.24 2.55 -1.55
C ALA A 207 10.23 3.57 -2.12
N GLN A 208 10.73 4.56 -2.87
CA GLN A 208 9.88 5.54 -3.56
C GLN A 208 9.03 4.91 -4.67
N ILE A 209 9.58 3.95 -5.43
CA ILE A 209 8.82 3.22 -6.45
C ILE A 209 7.67 2.47 -5.79
N LEU A 210 7.95 1.68 -4.74
CA LEU A 210 6.90 0.96 -4.00
C LEU A 210 5.81 1.92 -3.48
N PHE A 211 6.20 3.09 -2.99
CA PHE A 211 5.26 4.11 -2.53
C PHE A 211 4.39 4.66 -3.67
N MET A 212 4.99 5.07 -4.79
CA MET A 212 4.24 5.61 -5.94
C MET A 212 3.36 4.56 -6.62
N LEU A 213 3.81 3.30 -6.71
CA LEU A 213 2.99 2.20 -7.20
C LEU A 213 1.83 1.88 -6.25
N SER A 214 1.96 2.19 -4.96
CA SER A 214 0.90 1.93 -3.97
C SER A 214 -0.08 3.09 -3.83
N TRP A 215 0.26 4.31 -4.21
CA TRP A 215 -0.64 5.45 -4.04
C TRP A 215 -0.51 6.53 -5.12
N GLN A 216 -1.64 6.88 -5.75
CA GLN A 216 -1.71 7.87 -6.82
C GLN A 216 -1.29 9.28 -6.39
N PHE A 217 -1.51 9.64 -5.12
CA PHE A 217 -1.21 10.96 -4.58
C PHE A 217 0.17 11.05 -3.90
N ALA A 218 0.98 10.00 -4.00
CA ALA A 218 2.33 9.93 -3.43
C ALA A 218 3.22 11.11 -3.86
N GLN A 219 3.02 11.62 -5.09
CA GLN A 219 3.73 12.78 -5.62
C GLN A 219 3.64 14.03 -4.74
N PHE A 220 2.53 14.26 -4.04
CA PHE A 220 2.37 15.43 -3.18
C PHE A 220 3.24 15.31 -1.92
N ALA A 221 3.31 14.12 -1.31
CA ALA A 221 4.17 13.86 -0.17
C ALA A 221 5.66 13.90 -0.54
N LEU A 222 6.02 13.41 -1.73
CA LEU A 222 7.40 13.49 -2.23
C LEU A 222 7.80 14.92 -2.60
N PHE A 223 6.86 15.72 -3.10
CA PHE A 223 7.09 17.15 -3.36
C PHE A 223 7.41 17.90 -2.05
N THR A 224 6.60 17.75 -1.00
CA THR A 224 6.85 18.40 0.29
C THR A 224 8.17 17.92 0.92
N GLN A 225 8.49 16.64 0.79
CA GLN A 225 9.79 16.10 1.20
C GLN A 225 10.94 16.76 0.44
N THR A 226 10.83 16.92 -0.88
CA THR A 226 11.87 17.55 -1.71
C THR A 226 12.09 19.00 -1.31
N LEU A 227 11.01 19.76 -1.05
CA LEU A 227 11.09 21.12 -0.52
C LEU A 227 11.76 21.17 0.86
N ALA A 228 11.45 20.22 1.75
CA ALA A 228 12.09 20.15 3.06
C ALA A 228 13.60 19.88 2.94
N VAL A 229 14.00 18.94 2.07
CA VAL A 229 15.41 18.63 1.81
C VAL A 229 16.12 19.84 1.18
N LEU A 230 15.49 20.53 0.22
CA LEU A 230 16.01 21.77 -0.35
C LEU A 230 16.21 22.84 0.73
N GLY A 231 15.22 23.04 1.62
CA GLY A 231 15.33 23.97 2.75
C GLY A 231 16.52 23.65 3.66
N THR A 232 16.74 22.37 3.99
CA THR A 232 17.89 21.94 4.80
C THR A 232 19.23 22.12 4.08
N TYR A 233 19.26 22.05 2.75
CA TYR A 233 20.44 22.35 1.94
C TYR A 233 20.74 23.85 1.91
N LEU A 234 19.72 24.70 1.69
CA LEU A 234 19.87 26.16 1.69
C LEU A 234 20.37 26.70 3.04
N LEU A 235 19.91 26.10 4.14
CA LEU A 235 20.37 26.40 5.50
C LEU A 235 21.74 25.80 5.85
N GLN A 236 22.42 25.14 4.90
CA GLN A 236 23.75 24.55 5.05
C GLN A 236 23.84 23.42 6.10
N PHE A 237 22.72 22.77 6.44
CA PHE A 237 22.74 21.60 7.33
C PHE A 237 23.20 20.32 6.61
N ILE A 238 23.01 20.25 5.29
CA ILE A 238 23.33 19.11 4.44
C ILE A 238 24.39 19.49 3.41
N SER A 239 25.32 18.58 3.13
CA SER A 239 26.35 18.77 2.10
C SER A 239 25.78 18.63 0.67
N SER A 240 26.41 19.28 -0.31
CA SER A 240 26.00 19.15 -1.72
C SER A 240 26.08 17.72 -2.25
N SER A 241 26.98 16.88 -1.72
CA SER A 241 27.06 15.47 -2.11
C SER A 241 25.87 14.66 -1.61
N THR A 242 25.47 14.83 -0.36
CA THR A 242 24.27 14.20 0.21
C THR A 242 23.00 14.67 -0.51
N PHE A 243 22.91 15.97 -0.81
CA PHE A 243 21.78 16.54 -1.56
C PHE A 243 21.65 15.90 -2.96
N ARG A 244 22.75 15.78 -3.71
CA ARG A 244 22.77 15.11 -5.02
C ARG A 244 22.37 13.63 -4.96
N VAL A 245 22.80 12.91 -3.92
CA VAL A 245 22.42 11.51 -3.71
C VAL A 245 20.92 11.36 -3.52
N VAL A 246 20.29 12.26 -2.74
CA VAL A 246 18.84 12.27 -2.54
C VAL A 246 18.11 12.61 -3.85
N LEU A 247 18.52 13.69 -4.54
CA LEU A 247 17.92 14.08 -5.82
C LEU A 247 18.04 12.98 -6.89
N MET A 248 19.20 12.32 -6.97
CA MET A 248 19.39 11.21 -7.89
C MET A 248 18.46 10.03 -7.55
N GLY A 249 18.35 9.67 -6.27
CA GLY A 249 17.41 8.62 -5.84
C GLY A 249 15.95 8.96 -6.17
N GLN A 250 15.55 10.21 -5.93
CA GLN A 250 14.20 10.68 -6.25
C GLN A 250 13.93 10.74 -7.76
N THR A 251 14.93 11.15 -8.56
CA THR A 251 14.84 11.19 -10.03
C THR A 251 14.74 9.79 -10.62
N VAL A 252 15.60 8.86 -10.19
CA VAL A 252 15.55 7.45 -10.62
C VAL A 252 14.24 6.80 -10.19
N GLY A 253 13.77 7.09 -8.96
CA GLY A 253 12.48 6.61 -8.47
C GLY A 253 11.30 7.14 -9.30
N LEU A 254 11.33 8.40 -9.73
CA LEU A 254 10.30 8.98 -10.61
C LEU A 254 10.29 8.33 -11.99
N ILE A 255 11.45 8.19 -12.63
CA ILE A 255 11.58 7.55 -13.94
C ILE A 255 11.13 6.09 -13.86
N GLY A 256 11.57 5.36 -12.82
CA GLY A 256 11.19 3.96 -12.58
C GLY A 256 9.68 3.81 -12.43
N SER A 257 9.03 4.64 -11.60
CA SER A 257 7.57 4.62 -11.46
C SER A 257 6.84 5.02 -12.73
N TYR A 258 7.35 5.98 -13.51
CA TYR A 258 6.75 6.38 -14.78
C TYR A 258 6.73 5.21 -15.79
N VAL A 259 7.84 4.46 -15.88
CA VAL A 259 7.93 3.27 -16.74
C VAL A 259 6.97 2.18 -16.24
N LEU A 260 6.99 1.87 -14.94
CA LEU A 260 6.13 0.84 -14.36
C LEU A 260 4.64 1.20 -14.42
N LEU A 261 4.28 2.48 -14.37
CA LEU A 261 2.90 2.95 -14.53
C LEU A 261 2.52 3.23 -15.99
N PHE A 262 3.20 2.62 -16.95
CA PHE A 262 2.85 2.67 -18.38
C PHE A 262 2.74 4.11 -18.93
N GLY A 263 3.67 4.96 -18.54
CA GLY A 263 3.72 6.36 -18.96
C GLY A 263 2.53 7.16 -18.43
N ASN A 264 2.25 7.08 -17.12
CA ASN A 264 1.23 7.90 -16.48
C ASN A 264 1.57 9.39 -16.60
N GLU A 265 0.73 10.12 -17.35
CA GLU A 265 0.89 11.55 -17.64
C GLU A 265 0.83 12.42 -16.38
N MET A 266 0.10 11.99 -15.36
CA MET A 266 -0.02 12.71 -14.10
C MET A 266 1.33 12.82 -13.38
N LEU A 267 2.20 11.80 -13.48
CA LEU A 267 3.51 11.82 -12.83
C LEU A 267 4.46 12.82 -13.47
N LEU A 268 4.47 12.89 -14.81
CA LEU A 268 5.39 13.76 -15.54
C LEU A 268 4.97 15.23 -15.44
N THR A 269 3.67 15.50 -15.42
CA THR A 269 3.11 16.85 -15.28
C THR A 269 3.01 17.32 -13.83
N SER A 270 3.51 16.52 -12.88
CA SER A 270 3.43 16.80 -11.45
C SER A 270 4.36 17.92 -10.99
N PHE A 271 3.97 18.64 -9.94
CA PHE A 271 4.85 19.58 -9.24
C PHE A 271 6.12 18.91 -8.70
N PHE A 272 6.04 17.61 -8.35
CA PHE A 272 7.20 16.84 -7.93
C PHE A 272 8.24 16.71 -9.04
N ALA A 273 7.83 16.31 -10.25
CA ALA A 273 8.71 16.21 -11.41
C ALA A 273 9.37 17.56 -11.74
N CYS A 274 8.58 18.64 -11.78
CA CYS A 274 9.09 19.99 -11.99
C CYS A 274 10.07 20.41 -10.88
N SER A 275 9.80 20.08 -9.62
CA SER A 275 10.68 20.43 -8.50
C SER A 275 12.03 19.73 -8.56
N LEU A 276 12.06 18.47 -9.04
CA LEU A 276 13.31 17.74 -9.21
C LEU A 276 14.16 18.36 -10.32
N ILE A 277 13.53 18.72 -11.45
CA ILE A 277 14.23 19.39 -12.57
C ILE A 277 14.79 20.74 -12.10
N ALA A 278 14.02 21.51 -11.33
CA ALA A 278 14.45 22.80 -10.80
C ALA A 278 15.53 22.69 -9.72
N ALA A 279 15.63 21.55 -9.03
CA ALA A 279 16.60 21.33 -7.95
C ALA A 279 17.97 20.83 -8.44
N TRP A 280 18.05 20.32 -9.68
CA TRP A 280 19.31 19.92 -10.34
C TRP A 280 20.12 21.13 -10.81
#